data_AF-A0A960L6W6-F1
#
_entry.id   AF-A0A960L6W6-F1
#
_cell.length_a   1.000
_cell.length_b   1.000
_cell.length_c   1.000
_cell.angle_alpha   90.00
_cell.angle_beta   90.00
_cell.angle_gamma   90.00
#
_symmetry.space_group_name_H-M   'P 1'
#
loop_
_entity.id
_entity.type
_entity.pdbx_description
1 polymer ?
#
loop_
_entity_poly.entity_id
_entity_poly.type
_entity_poly.pdbx_seq_one_letter_code
_entity_poly.pdbx_strand_id
1 'polypeptide(L)'
;LFNQLAAEHRAPFSGLRGVIFGGEAAQPETLRQLLAMGPDEILVNGYGPTENGTFSTFYTVRELAAEATSVPIGRPIDSSSLLVVDRRLEPLPIGVAGEILVAGDGLARGYHRRPGLTAERFVPVPPGAPGSWSPGARAYRTGDLGRWNADGQIEFLGRRDFQVKIRGHRIEPGEVQAVLGRAPGVEECVVTVRRDGGPHARLAAYAVTRQADVAAPGEIEEQLKRFLKDRLPAYMVPSAVMVLPSLPKNPNGKVDLGALPAPVQATAPSVRHRPPATALERLVAGAWVDVLPVKAVGLEDNFFDLGGHSLLATKVFSRLRAQLDAEIPNATLFEAQDLGAFVELVREALAAKPAGQELLAFLAQLDDLSEEELDRMLGGG
;
A
#
# COMPACT_ATOMS: atom_id res chain seq x y z
N LEU A 1 4.77 -4.03 -2.78
CA LEU A 1 5.40 -3.58 -4.04
C LEU A 1 6.04 -4.75 -4.78
N PHE A 2 7.03 -5.43 -4.19
CA PHE A 2 7.72 -6.56 -4.82
C PHE A 2 6.75 -7.64 -5.33
N ASN A 3 5.85 -8.12 -4.45
CA ASN A 3 4.90 -9.18 -4.81
C ASN A 3 4.04 -8.82 -6.02
N GLN A 4 3.68 -7.54 -6.13
CA GLN A 4 2.85 -7.07 -7.22
C GLN A 4 3.65 -6.92 -8.53
N LEU A 5 4.84 -6.31 -8.47
CA LEU A 5 5.72 -6.17 -9.63
C LEU A 5 6.09 -7.53 -10.21
N ALA A 6 6.47 -8.48 -9.37
CA ALA A 6 6.87 -9.81 -9.81
C ALA A 6 5.72 -10.66 -10.37
N ALA A 7 4.48 -10.45 -9.90
CA ALA A 7 3.31 -11.12 -10.46
C ALA A 7 2.94 -10.60 -11.85
N GLU A 8 3.14 -9.30 -12.11
CA GLU A 8 2.64 -8.63 -13.32
C GLU A 8 3.71 -8.40 -14.39
N HIS A 9 4.96 -8.20 -13.99
CA HIS A 9 6.05 -7.80 -14.87
C HIS A 9 7.29 -8.64 -14.59
N ARG A 10 7.51 -9.66 -15.43
CA ARG A 10 8.63 -10.59 -15.27
C ARG A 10 9.90 -10.15 -15.99
N ALA A 11 9.77 -9.52 -17.15
CA ALA A 11 10.90 -9.06 -17.96
C ALA A 11 11.94 -8.22 -17.20
N PRO A 12 11.57 -7.29 -16.28
CA PRO A 12 12.55 -6.51 -15.53
C PRO A 12 13.44 -7.30 -14.58
N PHE A 13 13.05 -8.53 -14.22
CA PHE A 13 13.85 -9.41 -13.36
C PHE A 13 14.94 -10.14 -14.15
N SER A 14 14.69 -10.40 -15.44
CA SER A 14 15.62 -11.09 -16.34
C SER A 14 16.96 -10.36 -16.45
N GLY A 15 18.04 -11.09 -16.18
CA GLY A 15 19.42 -10.58 -16.31
C GLY A 15 19.93 -9.85 -15.06
N LEU A 16 19.14 -9.78 -13.98
CA LEU A 16 19.64 -9.35 -12.68
C LEU A 16 20.47 -10.47 -12.03
N ARG A 17 21.55 -10.11 -11.33
CA ARG A 17 22.36 -11.09 -10.59
C ARG A 17 21.76 -11.46 -9.22
N GLY A 18 20.91 -10.60 -8.68
CA GLY A 18 20.25 -10.82 -7.41
C GLY A 18 19.28 -9.71 -7.06
N VAL A 19 18.24 -10.07 -6.33
CA VAL A 19 17.14 -9.20 -5.92
C VAL A 19 16.92 -9.36 -4.43
N ILE A 20 17.16 -8.30 -3.68
CA ILE A 20 16.78 -8.21 -2.27
C ILE A 20 15.42 -7.53 -2.21
N PHE A 21 14.45 -8.18 -1.60
CA PHE A 21 13.11 -7.65 -1.40
C PHE A 21 12.69 -7.80 0.06
N GLY A 22 11.71 -7.03 0.49
CA GLY A 22 11.25 -7.05 1.87
C GLY A 22 10.19 -5.98 2.14
N GLY A 23 9.87 -5.79 3.41
CA GLY A 23 8.89 -4.79 3.84
C GLY A 23 7.42 -5.27 3.83
N GLU A 24 7.12 -6.43 3.24
CA GLU A 24 5.85 -7.15 3.34
C GLU A 24 6.09 -8.66 3.32
N ALA A 25 5.13 -9.46 3.76
CA ALA A 25 5.25 -10.93 3.67
C ALA A 25 5.31 -11.34 2.19
N ALA A 26 6.31 -12.14 1.83
CA ALA A 26 6.50 -12.61 0.47
C ALA A 26 5.41 -13.62 0.09
N GLN A 27 4.97 -13.59 -1.16
CA GLN A 27 3.95 -14.51 -1.68
C GLN A 27 4.63 -15.74 -2.31
N PRO A 28 4.39 -16.97 -1.79
CA PRO A 28 4.96 -18.19 -2.33
C PRO A 28 4.75 -18.37 -3.83
N GLU A 29 3.53 -18.09 -4.31
CA GLU A 29 3.17 -18.18 -5.73
C GLU A 29 4.04 -17.28 -6.60
N THR A 30 4.20 -16.02 -6.21
CA THR A 30 5.02 -15.05 -6.93
C THR A 30 6.49 -15.49 -7.01
N LEU A 31 7.03 -16.01 -5.91
CA LEU A 31 8.42 -16.49 -5.89
C LEU A 31 8.61 -17.75 -6.74
N ARG A 32 7.66 -18.69 -6.73
CA ARG A 32 7.71 -19.86 -7.60
C ARG A 32 7.74 -19.47 -9.08
N GLN A 33 6.96 -18.46 -9.46
CA GLN A 33 6.95 -17.95 -10.83
C GLN A 33 8.27 -17.30 -11.25
N LEU A 34 8.94 -16.58 -10.34
CA LEU A 34 10.27 -16.01 -10.61
C LEU A 34 11.35 -17.09 -10.70
N LEU A 35 11.36 -18.05 -9.77
CA LEU A 35 12.33 -19.17 -9.77
C LEU A 35 12.24 -20.02 -11.06
N ALA A 36 11.05 -20.11 -11.66
CA ALA A 36 10.86 -20.82 -12.92
C ALA A 36 11.47 -20.12 -14.15
N MET A 37 11.86 -18.84 -14.05
CA MET A 37 12.44 -18.09 -15.17
C MET A 37 13.93 -18.38 -15.41
N GLY A 38 14.65 -18.86 -14.40
CA GLY A 38 16.06 -19.21 -14.52
C GLY A 38 16.77 -19.33 -13.17
N PRO A 39 17.77 -20.21 -13.05
CA PRO A 39 18.42 -20.53 -11.77
C PRO A 39 19.47 -19.49 -11.32
N ASP A 40 19.83 -18.52 -12.16
CA ASP A 40 20.98 -17.64 -11.92
C ASP A 40 20.65 -16.42 -11.03
N GLU A 41 19.36 -16.15 -10.78
CA GLU A 41 18.91 -14.99 -10.01
C GLU A 41 18.87 -15.29 -8.51
N ILE A 42 19.71 -14.62 -7.72
CA ILE A 42 19.69 -14.76 -6.26
C ILE A 42 18.55 -13.92 -5.67
N LEU A 43 17.44 -14.58 -5.33
CA LEU A 43 16.32 -13.97 -4.62
C LEU A 43 16.57 -14.00 -3.11
N VAL A 44 16.52 -12.84 -2.44
CA VAL A 44 16.74 -12.71 -1.00
C VAL A 44 15.57 -11.99 -0.35
N ASN A 45 14.83 -12.72 0.49
CA ASN A 45 13.80 -12.14 1.35
C ASN A 45 14.48 -11.54 2.59
N GLY A 46 14.45 -10.22 2.69
CA GLY A 46 14.98 -9.45 3.80
C GLY A 46 13.89 -8.99 4.75
N TYR A 47 14.16 -9.14 6.04
CA TYR A 47 13.31 -8.64 7.11
C TYR A 47 14.12 -7.81 8.09
N GLY A 48 13.59 -6.67 8.49
CA GLY A 48 14.09 -5.88 9.58
C GLY A 48 13.19 -4.67 9.83
N PRO A 49 13.10 -4.21 11.09
CA PRO A 49 12.52 -2.92 11.39
C PRO A 49 13.52 -1.79 11.10
N THR A 50 13.02 -0.57 10.90
CA THR A 50 13.86 0.64 10.80
C THR A 50 14.78 0.79 12.01
N GLU A 51 14.30 0.38 13.18
CA GLU A 51 15.00 0.46 14.46
C GLU A 51 16.20 -0.49 14.60
N ASN A 52 16.47 -1.36 13.61
CA ASN A 52 17.65 -2.22 13.59
C ASN A 52 18.36 -2.26 12.21
N GLY A 53 18.50 -1.10 11.57
CA GLY A 53 19.37 -0.96 10.40
C GLY A 53 18.82 -1.58 9.11
N THR A 54 17.55 -1.31 8.77
CA THR A 54 16.86 -1.78 7.55
C THR A 54 16.56 -3.27 7.52
N PHE A 55 17.58 -4.13 7.50
CA PHE A 55 17.43 -5.58 7.50
C PHE A 55 18.19 -6.18 8.67
N SER A 56 17.56 -7.13 9.36
CA SER A 56 18.12 -7.88 10.48
C SER A 56 18.26 -9.37 10.15
N THR A 57 17.52 -9.87 9.16
CA THR A 57 17.60 -11.24 8.69
C THR A 57 17.54 -11.33 7.17
N PHE A 58 18.15 -12.38 6.62
CA PHE A 58 18.03 -12.77 5.23
C PHE A 58 17.62 -14.23 5.08
N TYR A 59 16.75 -14.48 4.11
CA TYR A 59 16.44 -15.80 3.57
C TYR A 59 16.72 -15.80 2.07
N THR A 60 17.74 -16.55 1.63
CA THR A 60 17.97 -16.79 0.21
C THR A 60 16.98 -17.82 -0.29
N VAL A 61 16.08 -17.41 -1.18
CA VAL A 61 15.06 -18.26 -1.79
C VAL A 61 15.74 -19.05 -2.91
N ARG A 62 16.09 -20.31 -2.63
CA ARG A 62 16.66 -21.23 -3.64
C ARG A 62 15.61 -22.15 -4.21
N GLU A 63 14.75 -22.65 -3.34
CA GLU A 63 13.64 -23.52 -3.65
C GLU A 63 12.45 -23.19 -2.74
N LEU A 64 11.26 -23.54 -3.20
CA LEU A 64 10.05 -23.40 -2.42
C LEU A 64 9.13 -24.59 -2.71
N ALA A 65 8.72 -25.29 -1.67
CA ALA A 65 7.79 -26.41 -1.80
C ALA A 65 6.46 -25.94 -2.44
N ALA A 66 5.79 -26.82 -3.18
CA ALA A 66 4.57 -26.47 -3.91
C ALA A 66 3.45 -26.03 -2.97
N GLU A 67 3.38 -26.66 -1.80
CA GLU A 67 2.43 -26.45 -0.72
C GLU A 67 2.83 -25.36 0.28
N ALA A 68 3.97 -24.69 0.07
CA ALA A 68 4.42 -23.63 0.96
C ALA A 68 3.40 -22.48 1.00
N THR A 69 2.86 -22.21 2.19
CA THR A 69 1.89 -21.12 2.43
C THR A 69 2.53 -19.85 2.96
N SER A 70 3.81 -19.90 3.32
CA SER A 70 4.60 -18.75 3.77
C SER A 70 6.07 -18.91 3.37
N VAL A 71 6.81 -17.82 3.45
CA VAL A 71 8.25 -17.79 3.15
C VAL A 71 8.97 -17.32 4.41
N PRO A 72 9.97 -18.07 4.91
CA PRO A 72 10.75 -17.66 6.06
C PRO A 72 11.39 -16.29 5.85
N ILE A 73 11.58 -15.57 6.95
CA ILE A 73 12.41 -14.36 6.98
C ILE A 73 13.90 -14.69 7.24
N GLY A 74 14.20 -15.98 7.45
CA GLY A 74 15.54 -16.53 7.37
C GLY A 74 16.32 -16.43 8.67
N ARG A 75 17.61 -16.12 8.56
CA ARG A 75 18.56 -16.10 9.69
C ARG A 75 19.09 -14.68 9.91
N PRO A 76 19.51 -14.35 11.14
CA PRO A 76 20.19 -13.09 11.42
C PRO A 76 21.36 -12.86 10.47
N ILE A 77 21.48 -11.62 9.98
CA ILE A 77 22.67 -11.18 9.26
C ILE A 77 23.84 -10.98 10.24
N ASP A 78 25.05 -10.80 9.70
CA ASP A 78 26.23 -10.53 10.51
C ASP A 78 26.01 -9.34 11.47
N SER A 79 26.53 -9.48 12.68
CA SER A 79 26.41 -8.48 13.76
C SER A 79 24.96 -8.16 14.19
N SER A 80 23.97 -8.93 13.71
CA SER A 80 22.59 -8.92 14.19
C SER A 80 22.27 -10.19 14.98
N SER A 81 21.35 -10.09 15.92
CA SER A 81 20.79 -11.23 16.64
C SER A 81 19.27 -11.11 16.69
N LEU A 82 18.60 -12.26 16.69
CA LEU A 82 17.16 -12.33 16.81
C LEU A 82 16.77 -13.32 17.90
N LEU A 83 15.79 -12.93 18.70
CA LEU A 83 15.24 -13.70 19.80
C LEU A 83 13.75 -13.86 19.56
N VAL A 84 13.22 -15.07 19.75
CA VAL A 84 11.78 -15.30 19.84
C VAL A 84 11.49 -15.52 21.31
N VAL A 85 10.69 -14.65 21.93
CA VAL A 85 10.50 -14.63 23.38
C VAL A 85 9.03 -14.68 23.79
N ASP A 86 8.80 -15.11 25.02
CA ASP A 86 7.50 -15.09 25.66
C ASP A 86 7.14 -13.71 26.26
N ARG A 87 6.07 -13.62 27.04
CA ARG A 87 5.65 -12.36 27.70
C ARG A 87 6.59 -11.89 28.81
N ARG A 88 7.43 -12.78 29.34
CA ARG A 88 8.43 -12.51 30.37
C ARG A 88 9.80 -12.20 29.75
N LEU A 89 9.90 -12.13 28.43
CA LEU A 89 11.13 -11.95 27.65
C LEU A 89 12.08 -13.15 27.75
N GLU A 90 11.57 -14.34 28.07
CA GLU A 90 12.36 -15.57 28.08
C GLU A 90 12.42 -16.18 26.66
N PRO A 91 13.61 -16.60 26.17
CA PRO A 91 13.73 -17.25 24.87
C PRO A 91 12.89 -18.53 24.77
N LEU A 92 12.20 -18.68 23.65
CA LEU A 92 11.34 -19.82 23.36
C LEU A 92 12.07 -20.87 22.50
N PRO A 93 11.72 -22.16 22.65
CA PRO A 93 12.31 -23.23 21.86
C PRO A 93 11.80 -23.23 20.41
N ILE A 94 12.45 -24.04 19.56
CA ILE A 94 12.07 -24.26 18.16
C ILE A 94 10.59 -24.66 18.07
N GLY A 95 9.87 -24.08 17.12
CA GLY A 95 8.46 -24.35 16.83
C GLY A 95 7.44 -23.54 17.64
N VAL A 96 7.87 -22.89 18.74
CA VAL A 96 6.95 -22.13 19.60
C VAL A 96 6.88 -20.67 19.16
N ALA A 97 5.66 -20.18 18.96
CA ALA A 97 5.39 -18.81 18.55
C ALA A 97 5.60 -17.81 19.71
N GLY A 98 6.30 -16.71 19.43
CA GLY A 98 6.56 -15.64 20.38
C GLY A 98 6.82 -14.30 19.72
N GLU A 99 7.12 -13.28 20.53
CA GLU A 99 7.51 -11.95 20.03
C GLU A 99 8.93 -11.99 19.48
N ILE A 100 9.15 -11.41 18.30
CA ILE A 100 10.47 -11.23 17.71
C ILE A 100 11.13 -10.00 18.33
N LEU A 101 12.30 -10.19 18.91
CA LEU A 101 13.22 -9.14 19.34
C LEU A 101 14.45 -9.15 18.44
N VAL A 102 14.95 -7.96 18.07
CA VAL A 102 16.19 -7.81 17.29
C VAL A 102 17.24 -7.06 18.11
N ALA A 103 18.48 -7.52 18.05
CA ALA A 103 19.61 -6.96 18.78
C ALA A 103 20.86 -6.90 17.87
N GLY A 104 21.92 -6.31 18.40
CA GLY A 104 23.21 -6.19 17.72
C GLY A 104 23.52 -4.78 17.24
N ASP A 105 24.50 -4.67 16.35
CA ASP A 105 25.13 -3.39 16.02
C ASP A 105 24.23 -2.47 15.17
N GLY A 106 23.23 -3.06 14.49
CA GLY A 106 22.24 -2.32 13.71
C GLY A 106 21.26 -1.51 14.55
N LEU A 107 21.26 -1.68 15.88
CA LEU A 107 20.25 -1.12 16.76
C LEU A 107 20.30 0.42 16.77
N ALA A 108 19.16 1.05 16.51
CA ALA A 108 19.04 2.49 16.60
C ALA A 108 19.32 2.98 18.03
N ARG A 109 19.80 4.23 18.16
CA ARG A 109 20.00 4.85 19.49
C ARG A 109 18.70 4.91 20.30
N GLY A 110 17.59 5.18 19.62
CA GLY A 110 16.24 5.32 20.18
C GLY A 110 15.39 6.27 19.34
N TYR A 111 14.21 6.61 19.85
CA TYR A 111 13.31 7.57 19.22
C TYR A 111 13.66 9.02 19.59
N HIS A 112 13.78 9.89 18.59
CA HIS A 112 14.17 11.29 18.79
C HIS A 112 13.20 12.02 19.74
N ARG A 113 13.72 12.60 20.83
CA ARG A 113 12.95 13.32 21.86
C ARG A 113 11.80 12.50 22.48
N ARG A 114 11.89 11.17 22.48
CA ARG A 114 10.88 10.26 23.04
C ARG A 114 11.54 9.21 23.95
N PRO A 115 12.11 9.62 25.10
CA PRO A 115 12.82 8.71 26.00
C PRO A 115 11.91 7.62 26.59
N GLY A 116 10.65 7.94 26.92
CA GLY A 116 9.70 6.94 27.44
C GLY A 116 9.41 5.81 26.43
N LEU A 117 9.11 6.17 25.18
CA LEU A 117 8.91 5.17 24.11
C LEU A 117 10.19 4.39 23.79
N THR A 118 11.35 5.05 23.89
CA THR A 118 12.64 4.39 23.73
C THR A 118 12.84 3.33 24.81
N ALA A 119 12.60 3.66 26.08
CA ALA A 119 12.73 2.69 27.18
C ALA A 119 11.71 1.54 27.07
N GLU A 120 10.51 1.81 26.56
CA GLU A 120 9.48 0.79 26.34
C GLU A 120 9.87 -0.23 25.25
N ARG A 121 10.47 0.25 24.15
CA ARG A 121 10.77 -0.58 22.97
C ARG A 121 12.18 -1.14 22.92
N PHE A 122 13.16 -0.46 23.51
CA PHE A 122 14.56 -0.89 23.57
C PHE A 122 14.88 -1.45 24.95
N VAL A 123 14.63 -2.74 25.12
CA VAL A 123 14.71 -3.46 26.40
C VAL A 123 16.07 -4.15 26.57
N PRO A 124 16.50 -4.50 27.79
CA PRO A 124 17.71 -5.30 27.99
C PRO A 124 17.61 -6.67 27.28
N VAL A 125 18.72 -7.15 26.72
CA VAL A 125 18.80 -8.54 26.22
C VAL A 125 18.80 -9.49 27.42
N PRO A 126 18.04 -10.60 27.39
CA PRO A 126 18.10 -11.61 28.45
C PRO A 126 19.54 -12.14 28.63
N PRO A 127 20.02 -12.32 29.87
CA PRO A 127 21.34 -12.88 30.13
C PRO A 127 21.55 -14.24 29.45
N GLY A 128 22.67 -14.41 28.76
CA GLY A 128 23.02 -15.67 28.09
C GLY A 128 22.34 -15.89 26.73
N ALA A 129 21.49 -14.96 26.29
CA ALA A 129 20.83 -15.04 25.00
C ALA A 129 21.67 -14.41 23.86
N PRO A 130 21.45 -14.79 22.59
CA PRO A 130 22.11 -14.15 21.45
C PRO A 130 21.96 -12.62 21.49
N GLY A 131 23.07 -11.89 21.31
CA GLY A 131 23.10 -10.44 21.43
C GLY A 131 23.49 -9.92 22.82
N SER A 132 23.65 -10.77 23.84
CA SER A 132 24.06 -10.37 25.19
C SER A 132 25.59 -10.22 25.35
N TRP A 133 26.32 -9.82 24.31
CA TRP A 133 27.79 -9.90 24.27
C TRP A 133 28.51 -8.81 25.06
N SER A 134 27.80 -7.77 25.50
CA SER A 134 28.35 -6.67 26.28
C SER A 134 27.42 -6.26 27.43
N PRO A 135 27.99 -5.76 28.56
CA PRO A 135 27.19 -5.17 29.62
C PRO A 135 26.30 -4.04 29.07
N GLY A 136 25.01 -4.10 29.36
CA GLY A 136 24.04 -3.12 28.86
C GLY A 136 23.54 -3.37 27.43
N ALA A 137 23.79 -4.55 26.85
CA ALA A 137 23.20 -4.94 25.58
C ALA A 137 21.67 -4.80 25.60
N ARG A 138 21.12 -4.27 24.50
CA ARG A 138 19.68 -4.02 24.32
C ARG A 138 19.15 -4.75 23.10
N ALA A 139 17.87 -5.06 23.12
CA ALA A 139 17.09 -5.54 21.99
C ALA A 139 15.91 -4.59 21.73
N TYR A 140 15.53 -4.45 20.47
CA TYR A 140 14.31 -3.77 20.05
C TYR A 140 13.15 -4.76 19.94
N ARG A 141 12.03 -4.43 20.60
CA ARG A 141 10.76 -5.15 20.51
C ARG A 141 10.04 -4.80 19.22
N THR A 142 10.03 -5.72 18.26
CA THR A 142 9.50 -5.45 16.91
C THR A 142 7.97 -5.34 16.88
N GLY A 143 7.29 -5.97 17.84
CA GLY A 143 5.85 -6.20 17.83
C GLY A 143 5.41 -7.26 16.81
N ASP A 144 6.34 -7.91 16.13
CA ASP A 144 6.09 -9.02 15.21
C ASP A 144 6.06 -10.36 15.98
N LEU A 145 5.25 -11.30 15.49
CA LEU A 145 5.19 -12.67 15.98
C LEU A 145 5.95 -13.58 15.01
N GLY A 146 6.71 -14.51 15.55
CA GLY A 146 7.41 -15.51 14.77
C GLY A 146 7.80 -16.73 15.58
N ARG A 147 8.43 -17.70 14.92
CA ARG A 147 9.02 -18.88 15.54
C ARG A 147 10.22 -19.37 14.75
N TRP A 148 11.13 -20.06 15.42
CA TRP A 148 12.19 -20.82 14.75
C TRP A 148 11.62 -22.11 14.17
N ASN A 149 12.01 -22.47 12.95
CA ASN A 149 11.78 -23.79 12.39
C ASN A 149 12.97 -24.73 12.67
N ALA A 150 12.83 -26.00 12.29
CA ALA A 150 13.87 -27.02 12.52
C ALA A 150 15.19 -26.71 11.77
N ASP A 151 15.11 -25.99 10.66
CA ASP A 151 16.26 -25.54 9.87
C ASP A 151 16.93 -24.30 10.46
N GLY A 152 16.52 -23.85 11.65
CA GLY A 152 17.06 -22.66 12.29
C GLY A 152 16.81 -21.40 11.47
N GLN A 153 15.68 -21.31 10.78
CA GLN A 153 15.17 -20.12 10.12
C GLN A 153 13.96 -19.60 10.88
N ILE A 154 13.67 -18.31 10.76
CA ILE A 154 12.53 -17.70 11.43
C ILE A 154 11.35 -17.62 10.46
N GLU A 155 10.22 -18.14 10.90
CA GLU A 155 8.91 -17.98 10.25
C GLU A 155 8.21 -16.76 10.83
N PHE A 156 7.76 -15.85 9.95
CA PHE A 156 6.95 -14.70 10.35
C PHE A 156 5.47 -15.08 10.39
N LEU A 157 4.81 -14.83 11.52
CA LEU A 157 3.43 -15.22 11.78
C LEU A 157 2.45 -14.04 11.80
N GLY A 158 2.95 -12.80 11.71
CA GLY A 158 2.13 -11.59 11.72
C GLY A 158 2.57 -10.60 12.78
N ARG A 159 1.67 -9.70 13.18
CA ARG A 159 1.92 -8.70 14.22
C ARG A 159 1.09 -8.99 15.46
N ARG A 160 1.66 -8.67 16.62
CA ARG A 160 0.96 -8.69 17.91
C ARG A 160 0.08 -7.45 18.08
N ASP A 161 0.48 -6.33 17.48
CA ASP A 161 -0.23 -5.05 17.51
C ASP A 161 -1.07 -4.82 16.23
N PHE A 162 -1.75 -3.68 16.17
CA PHE A 162 -2.60 -3.30 15.04
C PHE A 162 -1.85 -2.63 13.88
N GLN A 163 -0.52 -2.57 13.94
CA GLN A 163 0.26 -1.96 12.88
C GLN A 163 0.20 -2.83 11.64
N VAL A 164 0.25 -2.21 10.46
CA VAL A 164 0.15 -2.92 9.19
C VAL A 164 1.20 -2.46 8.20
N LYS A 165 1.50 -3.34 7.25
CA LYS A 165 2.31 -3.04 6.07
C LYS A 165 1.38 -2.95 4.87
N ILE A 166 1.20 -1.74 4.35
CA ILE A 166 0.39 -1.50 3.15
C ILE A 166 1.33 -0.94 2.08
N ARG A 167 1.50 -1.69 0.99
CA ARG A 167 2.31 -1.27 -0.17
C ARG A 167 3.76 -0.91 0.21
N GLY A 168 4.33 -1.60 1.21
CA GLY A 168 5.69 -1.36 1.72
C GLY A 168 5.79 -0.26 2.79
N HIS A 169 4.71 0.46 3.08
CA HIS A 169 4.67 1.44 4.17
C HIS A 169 4.20 0.80 5.47
N ARG A 170 4.94 1.05 6.55
CA ARG A 170 4.56 0.70 7.92
C ARG A 170 3.60 1.78 8.43
N ILE A 171 2.35 1.42 8.62
CA ILE A 171 1.28 2.34 9.01
C ILE A 171 0.66 1.88 10.32
N GLU A 172 0.48 2.82 11.24
CA GLU A 172 -0.29 2.60 12.47
C GLU A 172 -1.71 3.15 12.27
N PRO A 173 -2.75 2.31 12.11
CA PRO A 173 -4.12 2.81 11.96
C PRO A 173 -4.55 3.74 13.10
N GLY A 174 -4.01 3.51 14.31
CA GLY A 174 -4.21 4.38 15.47
C GLY A 174 -3.69 5.82 15.27
N GLU A 175 -2.62 6.03 14.51
CA GLU A 175 -2.12 7.36 14.16
C GLU A 175 -3.12 8.10 13.27
N VAL A 176 -3.60 7.42 12.23
CA VAL A 176 -4.63 7.96 11.32
C VAL A 176 -5.92 8.25 12.09
N GLN A 177 -6.33 7.34 12.98
CA GLN A 177 -7.50 7.50 13.85
C GLN A 177 -7.34 8.70 14.80
N ALA A 178 -6.16 8.90 15.38
CA ALA A 178 -5.89 10.03 16.27
C ALA A 178 -5.96 11.38 15.54
N VAL A 179 -5.56 11.44 14.26
CA VAL A 179 -5.75 12.62 13.43
C VAL A 179 -7.23 12.80 13.09
N LEU A 180 -7.92 11.75 12.65
CA LEU A 180 -9.35 11.81 12.32
C LEU A 180 -10.21 12.26 13.51
N GLY A 181 -9.92 11.76 14.71
CA GLY A 181 -10.64 12.15 15.93
C GLY A 181 -10.46 13.61 16.34
N ARG A 182 -9.54 14.36 15.70
CA ARG A 182 -9.38 15.81 15.88
C ARG A 182 -10.13 16.62 14.83
N ALA A 183 -10.76 15.98 13.86
CA ALA A 183 -11.54 16.68 12.85
C ALA A 183 -12.79 17.32 13.48
N PRO A 184 -13.14 18.57 13.11
CA PRO A 184 -14.33 19.22 13.61
C PRO A 184 -15.59 18.37 13.40
N GLY A 185 -16.41 18.23 14.44
CA GLY A 185 -17.68 17.51 14.37
C GLY A 185 -17.60 15.99 14.54
N VAL A 186 -16.40 15.37 14.57
CA VAL A 186 -16.23 13.94 14.84
C VAL A 186 -16.43 13.67 16.34
N GLU A 187 -17.30 12.70 16.66
CA GLU A 187 -17.56 12.23 18.04
C GLU A 187 -16.87 10.91 18.32
N GLU A 188 -17.01 9.96 17.41
CA GLU A 188 -16.34 8.66 17.45
C GLU A 188 -15.71 8.37 16.11
N CYS A 189 -14.57 7.69 16.10
CA CYS A 189 -14.00 7.19 14.86
C CYS A 189 -13.19 5.92 15.08
N VAL A 190 -13.06 5.15 14.01
CA VAL A 190 -12.19 3.99 13.95
C VAL A 190 -11.54 3.90 12.57
N VAL A 191 -10.26 3.56 12.54
CA VAL A 191 -9.53 3.29 11.30
C VAL A 191 -9.08 1.83 11.31
N THR A 192 -9.40 1.11 10.25
CA THR A 192 -9.11 -0.32 10.12
C THR A 192 -8.59 -0.66 8.73
N VAL A 193 -8.08 -1.87 8.61
CA VAL A 193 -7.51 -2.40 7.37
C VAL A 193 -8.49 -3.39 6.77
N ARG A 194 -8.79 -3.19 5.49
CA ARG A 194 -9.80 -3.91 4.73
C ARG A 194 -9.13 -4.71 3.61
N ARG A 195 -9.68 -5.90 3.31
CA ARG A 195 -9.25 -6.80 2.22
C ARG A 195 -10.48 -7.34 1.46
N ASP A 196 -11.37 -6.43 1.06
CA ASP A 196 -12.72 -6.77 0.57
C ASP A 196 -12.67 -7.46 -0.81
N GLY A 197 -12.36 -8.75 -0.83
CA GLY A 197 -12.28 -9.58 -2.03
C GLY A 197 -11.11 -9.28 -2.97
N GLY A 198 -10.46 -8.12 -2.85
CA GLY A 198 -9.28 -7.74 -3.61
C GLY A 198 -7.97 -8.29 -3.01
N PRO A 199 -6.92 -8.48 -3.82
CA PRO A 199 -5.63 -9.01 -3.35
C PRO A 199 -4.85 -8.04 -2.43
N HIS A 200 -5.35 -6.82 -2.20
CA HIS A 200 -4.58 -5.74 -1.57
C HIS A 200 -5.30 -5.16 -0.36
N ALA A 201 -4.54 -5.02 0.74
CA ALA A 201 -4.98 -4.33 1.95
C ALA A 201 -5.09 -2.82 1.71
N ARG A 202 -6.12 -2.20 2.27
CA ARG A 202 -6.35 -0.74 2.23
C ARG A 202 -6.83 -0.23 3.57
N LEU A 203 -6.58 1.05 3.86
CA LEU A 203 -7.16 1.72 5.02
C LEU A 203 -8.60 2.16 4.73
N ALA A 204 -9.49 1.93 5.68
CA ALA A 204 -10.82 2.50 5.72
C ALA A 204 -11.07 3.18 7.06
N ALA A 205 -11.66 4.37 7.02
CA ALA A 205 -12.04 5.16 8.17
C ALA A 205 -13.57 5.22 8.31
N TYR A 206 -14.04 5.09 9.54
CA TYR A 206 -15.45 5.23 9.90
C TYR A 206 -15.55 6.29 10.99
N ALA A 207 -16.48 7.21 10.85
CA ALA A 207 -16.71 8.29 11.80
C ALA A 207 -18.20 8.40 12.15
N VAL A 208 -18.49 8.84 13.37
CA VAL A 208 -19.79 9.32 13.80
C VAL A 208 -19.64 10.83 14.00
N THR A 209 -20.57 11.61 13.43
CA THR A 209 -20.50 13.07 13.47
C THR A 209 -21.82 13.68 13.93
N ARG A 210 -21.75 14.83 14.62
CA ARG A 210 -22.94 15.58 15.08
C ARG A 210 -23.79 16.17 13.97
N GLN A 211 -23.24 16.26 12.76
CA GLN A 211 -23.84 16.98 11.64
C GLN A 211 -24.31 16.04 10.52
N ALA A 212 -24.25 14.72 10.74
CA ALA A 212 -24.60 13.71 9.73
C ALA A 212 -26.00 13.91 9.14
N ASP A 213 -26.95 14.42 9.94
CA ASP A 213 -28.34 14.61 9.52
C ASP A 213 -28.61 15.92 8.76
N VAL A 214 -27.64 16.85 8.71
CA VAL A 214 -27.84 18.22 8.19
C VAL A 214 -27.07 18.48 6.89
N ALA A 215 -26.02 17.70 6.61
CA ALA A 215 -25.18 17.86 5.43
C ALA A 215 -25.73 17.10 4.21
N ALA A 216 -25.36 17.53 3.01
CA ALA A 216 -25.68 16.76 1.81
C ALA A 216 -24.96 15.39 1.86
N PRO A 217 -25.52 14.31 1.29
CA PRO A 217 -24.87 13.01 1.27
C PRO A 217 -23.43 13.10 0.73
N GLY A 218 -22.46 12.50 1.43
CA GLY A 218 -21.04 12.48 1.03
C GLY A 218 -20.23 13.74 1.37
N GLU A 219 -20.87 14.85 1.75
CA GLU A 219 -20.17 16.12 1.99
C GLU A 219 -19.23 16.03 3.22
N ILE A 220 -19.67 15.37 4.28
CA ILE A 220 -18.87 15.19 5.49
C ILE A 220 -17.71 14.24 5.22
N GLU A 221 -17.94 13.13 4.51
CA GLU A 221 -16.89 12.20 4.11
C GLU A 221 -15.77 12.90 3.34
N GLU A 222 -16.11 13.77 2.40
CA GLU A 222 -15.15 14.59 1.67
C GLU A 222 -14.41 15.58 2.56
N GLN A 223 -15.11 16.30 3.44
CA GLN A 223 -14.49 17.22 4.39
C GLN A 223 -13.49 16.52 5.31
N LEU A 224 -13.86 15.34 5.85
CA LEU A 224 -12.99 14.52 6.67
C LEU A 224 -11.80 13.99 5.86
N LYS A 225 -12.01 13.59 4.61
CA LYS A 225 -10.93 13.13 3.74
C LYS A 225 -9.94 14.24 3.41
N ARG A 226 -10.41 15.46 3.12
CA ARG A 226 -9.57 16.66 2.94
C ARG A 226 -8.80 16.97 4.22
N PHE A 227 -9.48 16.94 5.38
CA PHE A 227 -8.85 17.15 6.68
C PHE A 227 -7.68 16.18 6.93
N LEU A 228 -7.81 14.92 6.52
CA LEU A 228 -6.75 13.92 6.59
C LEU A 228 -5.62 14.19 5.57
N LYS A 229 -5.96 14.51 4.32
CA LYS A 229 -4.97 14.83 3.26
C LYS A 229 -4.04 15.98 3.66
N ASP A 230 -4.56 16.99 4.35
CA ASP A 230 -3.76 18.16 4.79
C ASP A 230 -2.77 17.85 5.92
N ARG A 231 -2.92 16.72 6.62
CA ARG A 231 -2.20 16.42 7.87
C ARG A 231 -1.42 15.10 7.85
N LEU A 232 -1.70 14.24 6.88
CA LEU A 232 -1.11 12.92 6.76
C LEU A 232 -0.38 12.79 5.42
N PRO A 233 0.72 12.04 5.38
CA PRO A 233 1.28 11.60 4.10
C PRO A 233 0.24 10.85 3.27
N ALA A 234 0.29 10.98 1.94
CA ALA A 234 -0.70 10.41 1.03
C ALA A 234 -0.93 8.90 1.23
N TYR A 235 0.12 8.13 1.58
CA TYR A 235 0.01 6.69 1.81
C TYR A 235 -0.72 6.30 3.11
N MET A 236 -0.91 7.24 4.04
CA MET A 236 -1.68 7.05 5.29
C MET A 236 -3.13 7.49 5.17
N VAL A 237 -3.49 8.21 4.11
CA VAL A 237 -4.87 8.68 3.90
C VAL A 237 -5.76 7.46 3.56
N PRO A 238 -6.85 7.20 4.30
CA PRO A 238 -7.78 6.14 3.99
C PRO A 238 -8.37 6.27 2.59
N SER A 239 -8.43 5.15 1.85
CA SER A 239 -9.05 5.15 0.51
C SER A 239 -10.55 5.41 0.61
N ALA A 240 -11.18 4.95 1.70
CA ALA A 240 -12.58 5.19 2.00
C ALA A 240 -12.75 5.83 3.37
N VAL A 241 -13.61 6.84 3.43
CA VAL A 241 -14.10 7.48 4.67
C VAL A 241 -15.61 7.35 4.62
N MET A 242 -16.22 6.83 5.69
CA MET A 242 -17.67 6.68 5.82
C MET A 242 -18.15 7.33 7.09
N VAL A 243 -19.29 8.03 7.01
CA VAL A 243 -20.02 8.46 8.20
C VAL A 243 -21.09 7.42 8.52
N LEU A 244 -21.15 6.98 9.78
CA LEU A 244 -22.15 6.05 10.29
C LEU A 244 -23.00 6.73 11.37
N PRO A 245 -24.28 6.34 11.52
CA PRO A 245 -25.11 6.80 12.65
C PRO A 245 -24.51 6.40 14.01
N SER A 246 -23.85 5.26 14.07
CA SER A 246 -23.15 4.76 15.27
C SER A 246 -22.10 3.72 14.88
N LEU A 247 -21.02 3.61 15.64
CA LEU A 247 -20.08 2.50 15.48
C LEU A 247 -20.65 1.21 16.10
N PRO A 248 -20.64 0.07 15.39
CA PRO A 248 -21.08 -1.20 15.97
C PRO A 248 -20.20 -1.55 17.18
N LYS A 249 -20.82 -2.02 18.26
CA LYS A 249 -20.13 -2.42 19.48
C LYS A 249 -20.33 -3.91 19.74
N ASN A 250 -19.31 -4.57 20.27
CA ASN A 250 -19.41 -5.92 20.80
C ASN A 250 -20.05 -5.92 22.21
N PRO A 251 -20.37 -7.08 22.81
CA PRO A 251 -20.99 -7.15 24.15
C PRO A 251 -20.18 -6.49 25.27
N ASN A 252 -18.87 -6.27 25.06
CA ASN A 252 -17.98 -5.58 25.99
C ASN A 252 -17.91 -4.06 25.76
N GLY A 253 -18.76 -3.49 24.91
CA GLY A 253 -18.81 -2.07 24.60
C GLY A 253 -17.64 -1.55 23.74
N LYS A 254 -16.79 -2.43 23.19
CA LYS A 254 -15.72 -2.06 22.25
C LYS A 254 -16.23 -2.07 20.83
N VAL A 255 -15.65 -1.27 19.93
CA VAL A 255 -16.01 -1.28 18.51
C VAL A 255 -15.79 -2.67 17.92
N ASP A 256 -16.82 -3.22 17.28
CA ASP A 256 -16.75 -4.47 16.55
C ASP A 256 -16.30 -4.21 15.12
N LEU A 257 -15.01 -4.43 14.85
CA LEU A 257 -14.42 -4.23 13.54
C LEU A 257 -14.99 -5.17 12.47
N GLY A 258 -15.48 -6.35 12.86
CA GLY A 258 -16.03 -7.35 11.95
C GLY A 258 -17.45 -7.01 11.49
N ALA A 259 -18.18 -6.24 12.30
CA ALA A 259 -19.53 -5.76 12.00
C ALA A 259 -19.55 -4.44 11.21
N LEU A 260 -18.39 -3.87 10.87
CA LEU A 260 -18.32 -2.63 10.08
C LEU A 260 -18.81 -2.87 8.64
N PRO A 261 -19.68 -2.01 8.10
CA PRO A 261 -20.22 -2.16 6.75
C PRO A 261 -19.09 -2.07 5.72
N ALA A 262 -19.28 -2.71 4.55
CA ALA A 262 -18.35 -2.53 3.44
C ALA A 262 -18.28 -1.07 3.00
N PRO A 263 -17.09 -0.51 2.69
CA PRO A 263 -17.01 0.82 2.17
C PRO A 263 -17.70 0.73 0.82
N VAL A 264 -18.75 1.54 0.67
CA VAL A 264 -19.37 1.73 -0.63
C VAL A 264 -18.26 2.32 -1.49
N GLN A 265 -17.63 1.47 -2.31
CA GLN A 265 -16.78 1.96 -3.38
C GLN A 265 -17.67 2.90 -4.18
N ALA A 266 -17.15 4.06 -4.56
CA ALA A 266 -17.80 4.94 -5.53
C ALA A 266 -17.97 4.15 -6.84
N THR A 267 -19.01 3.32 -6.92
CA THR A 267 -19.33 2.43 -8.04
C THR A 267 -20.35 3.06 -8.97
N ALA A 268 -20.90 4.21 -8.58
CA ALA A 268 -21.50 5.14 -9.50
C ALA A 268 -20.53 6.32 -9.67
N PRO A 269 -20.42 6.94 -10.86
CA PRO A 269 -19.92 8.30 -10.91
C PRO A 269 -20.61 9.06 -9.79
N SER A 270 -19.86 9.80 -8.97
CA SER A 270 -20.51 10.79 -8.16
C SER A 270 -21.35 11.60 -9.16
N VAL A 271 -22.67 11.64 -8.97
CA VAL A 271 -23.61 12.38 -9.84
C VAL A 271 -23.25 13.89 -9.89
N ARG A 272 -22.15 14.29 -9.24
CA ARG A 272 -21.60 15.62 -9.04
C ARG A 272 -20.41 15.96 -9.94
N HIS A 273 -19.68 14.99 -10.50
CA HIS A 273 -18.46 15.27 -11.26
C HIS A 273 -18.71 15.31 -12.77
N ARG A 274 -18.03 16.24 -13.47
CA ARG A 274 -18.24 16.47 -14.91
C ARG A 274 -17.74 15.25 -15.69
N PRO A 275 -18.56 14.65 -16.58
CA PRO A 275 -18.11 13.54 -17.39
C PRO A 275 -17.05 14.00 -18.42
N PRO A 276 -16.15 13.10 -18.85
CA PRO A 276 -15.24 13.33 -19.98
C PRO A 276 -16.02 13.73 -21.24
N ALA A 277 -15.71 14.89 -21.80
CA ALA A 277 -16.43 15.52 -22.91
C ALA A 277 -15.59 15.66 -24.19
N THR A 278 -14.27 15.74 -24.07
CA THR A 278 -13.37 15.79 -25.25
C THR A 278 -12.79 14.41 -25.58
N ALA A 279 -12.29 14.23 -26.80
CA ALA A 279 -11.73 12.97 -27.28
C ALA A 279 -10.51 12.57 -26.43
N LEU A 280 -9.68 13.55 -26.06
CA LEU A 280 -8.56 13.33 -25.14
C LEU A 280 -9.04 12.94 -23.74
N GLU A 281 -10.02 13.65 -23.16
CA GLU A 281 -10.59 13.31 -21.85
C GLU A 281 -11.16 11.88 -21.86
N ARG A 282 -11.91 11.48 -22.90
CA ARG A 282 -12.48 10.13 -23.05
C ARG A 282 -11.39 9.05 -23.16
N LEU A 283 -10.34 9.30 -23.94
CA LEU A 283 -9.22 8.37 -24.10
C LEU A 283 -8.50 8.15 -22.77
N VAL A 284 -8.17 9.23 -22.06
CA VAL A 284 -7.48 9.13 -20.75
C VAL A 284 -8.39 8.49 -19.70
N ALA A 285 -9.67 8.82 -19.67
CA ALA A 285 -10.66 8.18 -18.79
C ALA A 285 -10.77 6.67 -19.06
N GLY A 286 -10.77 6.27 -20.34
CA GLY A 286 -10.76 4.86 -20.73
C GLY A 286 -9.55 4.11 -20.17
N ALA A 287 -8.36 4.71 -20.24
CA ALA A 287 -7.15 4.11 -19.67
C ALA A 287 -7.22 3.95 -18.13
N TRP A 288 -7.95 4.82 -17.43
CA TRP A 288 -8.23 4.66 -16.00
C TRP A 288 -9.25 3.56 -15.71
N VAL A 289 -10.38 3.55 -16.43
CA VAL A 289 -11.45 2.54 -16.30
C VAL A 289 -10.91 1.13 -16.53
N ASP A 290 -9.99 0.96 -17.48
CA ASP A 290 -9.35 -0.33 -17.79
C ASP A 290 -8.52 -0.93 -16.64
N VAL A 291 -8.08 -0.11 -15.68
CA VAL A 291 -7.19 -0.54 -14.58
C VAL A 291 -7.82 -0.40 -13.20
N LEU A 292 -8.83 0.46 -13.07
CA LEU A 292 -9.54 0.72 -11.83
C LEU A 292 -10.81 -0.15 -11.75
N PRO A 293 -11.26 -0.54 -10.56
CA PRO A 293 -12.49 -1.32 -10.37
C PRO A 293 -13.75 -0.45 -10.48
N VAL A 294 -13.85 0.41 -11.50
CA VAL A 294 -14.96 1.35 -11.72
C VAL A 294 -15.44 1.28 -13.16
N LYS A 295 -16.69 1.67 -13.41
CA LYS A 295 -17.28 1.65 -14.77
C LYS A 295 -17.13 2.97 -15.52
N ALA A 296 -16.96 4.06 -14.79
CA ALA A 296 -16.84 5.41 -15.33
C ALA A 296 -16.02 6.27 -14.36
N VAL A 297 -15.43 7.36 -14.89
CA VAL A 297 -14.61 8.32 -14.15
C VAL A 297 -15.02 9.73 -14.61
N GLY A 298 -15.30 10.63 -13.67
CA GLY A 298 -15.49 12.06 -13.90
C GLY A 298 -14.17 12.84 -13.76
N LEU A 299 -14.14 14.08 -14.22
CA LEU A 299 -12.88 14.85 -14.28
C LEU A 299 -12.34 15.22 -12.89
N GLU A 300 -13.20 15.40 -11.92
CA GLU A 300 -12.79 15.68 -10.53
C GLU A 300 -12.52 14.39 -9.74
N ASP A 301 -12.67 13.21 -10.34
CA ASP A 301 -12.37 11.95 -9.66
C ASP A 301 -10.87 11.76 -9.48
N ASN A 302 -10.47 11.46 -8.26
CA ASN A 302 -9.08 11.20 -7.90
C ASN A 302 -8.72 9.72 -8.08
N PHE A 303 -7.63 9.46 -8.81
CA PHE A 303 -7.16 8.10 -9.14
C PHE A 303 -7.05 7.19 -7.92
N PHE A 304 -6.43 7.69 -6.85
CA PHE A 304 -6.18 6.91 -5.62
C PHE A 304 -7.45 6.71 -4.81
N ASP A 305 -8.38 7.65 -4.88
CA ASP A 305 -9.69 7.58 -4.23
C ASP A 305 -10.58 6.51 -4.88
N LEU A 306 -10.43 6.30 -6.19
CA LEU A 306 -11.05 5.20 -6.94
C LEU A 306 -10.35 3.83 -6.75
N GLY A 307 -9.40 3.74 -5.82
CA GLY A 307 -8.67 2.50 -5.52
C GLY A 307 -7.34 2.36 -6.25
N GLY A 308 -6.94 3.38 -7.02
CA GLY A 308 -5.65 3.47 -7.69
C GLY A 308 -4.45 3.38 -6.74
N HIS A 309 -3.32 2.99 -7.30
CA HIS A 309 -2.02 2.98 -6.63
C HIS A 309 -0.88 3.04 -7.62
N SER A 310 0.36 3.22 -7.15
CA SER A 310 1.54 3.44 -8.00
C SER A 310 1.71 2.41 -9.12
N LEU A 311 1.42 1.14 -8.86
CA LEU A 311 1.45 0.11 -9.90
C LEU A 311 0.33 0.24 -10.94
N LEU A 312 -0.91 0.53 -10.51
CA LEU A 312 -1.99 0.83 -11.46
C LEU A 312 -1.67 2.10 -12.25
N ALA A 313 -1.03 3.10 -11.64
CA ALA A 313 -0.53 4.29 -12.32
C ALA A 313 0.46 3.92 -13.43
N THR A 314 1.42 3.03 -13.15
CA THR A 314 2.34 2.49 -14.17
C THR A 314 1.58 1.83 -15.33
N LYS A 315 0.49 1.11 -15.05
CA LYS A 315 -0.36 0.52 -16.10
C LYS A 315 -1.09 1.57 -16.93
N VAL A 316 -1.56 2.66 -16.31
CA VAL A 316 -2.13 3.81 -17.04
C VAL A 316 -1.07 4.40 -17.96
N PHE A 317 0.12 4.71 -17.46
CA PHE A 317 1.20 5.28 -18.28
C PHE A 317 1.61 4.37 -19.43
N SER A 318 1.70 3.06 -19.21
CA SER A 318 2.02 2.10 -20.27
C SER A 318 0.97 2.08 -21.38
N ARG A 319 -0.33 2.18 -21.02
CA ARG A 319 -1.42 2.24 -22.00
C ARG A 319 -1.41 3.55 -22.77
N LEU A 320 -1.27 4.67 -22.08
CA LEU A 320 -1.24 5.99 -22.71
C LEU A 320 -0.04 6.13 -23.65
N ARG A 321 1.14 5.62 -23.26
CA ARG A 321 2.31 5.58 -24.15
C ARG A 321 2.04 4.78 -25.43
N ALA A 322 1.37 3.63 -25.31
CA ALA A 322 1.03 2.80 -26.46
C ALA A 322 -0.02 3.44 -27.38
N GLN A 323 -0.94 4.25 -26.83
CA GLN A 323 -2.02 4.88 -27.59
C GLN A 323 -1.65 6.25 -28.17
N LEU A 324 -0.79 7.01 -27.49
CA LEU A 324 -0.51 8.41 -27.80
C LEU A 324 0.91 8.68 -28.31
N ASP A 325 1.78 7.65 -28.30
CA ASP A 325 3.21 7.78 -28.61
C ASP A 325 3.91 8.95 -27.86
N ALA A 326 3.47 9.19 -26.63
CA ALA A 326 3.87 10.33 -25.82
C ALA A 326 4.66 9.90 -24.59
N GLU A 327 5.80 10.56 -24.35
CA GLU A 327 6.60 10.36 -23.13
C GLU A 327 5.99 11.14 -21.97
N ILE A 328 4.97 10.55 -21.34
CA ILE A 328 4.38 11.11 -20.12
C ILE A 328 5.28 10.74 -18.93
N PRO A 329 5.78 11.71 -18.14
CA PRO A 329 6.56 11.43 -16.94
C PRO A 329 5.77 10.58 -15.94
N ASN A 330 6.40 9.61 -15.30
CA ASN A 330 5.72 8.75 -14.31
C ASN A 330 5.23 9.52 -13.06
N ALA A 331 5.78 10.72 -12.82
CA ALA A 331 5.38 11.59 -11.70
C ALA A 331 4.04 12.30 -11.94
N THR A 332 3.60 12.42 -13.19
CA THR A 332 2.45 13.24 -13.61
C THR A 332 1.17 12.93 -12.83
N LEU A 333 0.87 11.66 -12.58
CA LEU A 333 -0.34 11.23 -11.84
C LEU A 333 -0.23 11.46 -10.32
N PHE A 334 0.99 11.64 -9.79
CA PHE A 334 1.19 12.00 -8.39
C PHE A 334 1.09 13.50 -8.16
N GLU A 335 1.45 14.29 -9.19
CA GLU A 335 1.33 15.74 -9.24
C GLU A 335 -0.12 16.17 -9.50
N ALA A 336 -0.80 15.53 -10.45
CA ALA A 336 -2.20 15.73 -10.79
C ALA A 336 -2.97 14.43 -10.59
N GLN A 337 -3.68 14.35 -9.47
CA GLN A 337 -4.32 13.11 -9.03
C GLN A 337 -5.78 12.99 -9.48
N ASP A 338 -6.44 14.10 -9.79
CA ASP A 338 -7.74 14.13 -10.45
C ASP A 338 -7.60 13.98 -11.96
N LEU A 339 -8.61 13.39 -12.60
CA LEU A 339 -8.57 13.07 -14.02
C LEU A 339 -8.40 14.33 -14.89
N GLY A 340 -9.05 15.44 -14.55
CA GLY A 340 -9.01 16.69 -15.31
C GLY A 340 -7.62 17.32 -15.31
N ALA A 341 -7.01 17.52 -14.14
CA ALA A 341 -5.64 18.01 -14.04
C ALA A 341 -4.65 17.05 -14.71
N PHE A 342 -4.88 15.74 -14.60
CA PHE A 342 -4.03 14.75 -15.27
C PHE A 342 -4.13 14.84 -16.80
N VAL A 343 -5.34 15.02 -17.34
CA VAL A 343 -5.57 15.25 -18.78
C VAL A 343 -4.82 16.48 -19.27
N GLU A 344 -4.81 17.58 -18.51
CA GLU A 344 -4.09 18.79 -18.91
C GLU A 344 -2.58 18.58 -18.94
N LEU A 345 -1.99 17.88 -17.97
CA LEU A 345 -0.57 17.54 -18.04
C LEU A 345 -0.24 16.58 -19.19
N VAL A 346 -1.15 15.65 -19.54
CA VAL A 346 -1.00 14.80 -20.73
C VAL A 346 -1.06 15.65 -22.01
N ARG A 347 -1.96 16.63 -22.08
CA ARG A 347 -2.07 17.58 -23.19
C ARG A 347 -0.78 18.39 -23.35
N GLU A 348 -0.22 18.91 -22.26
CA GLU A 348 1.05 19.64 -22.27
C GLU A 348 2.21 18.76 -22.77
N ALA A 349 2.28 17.50 -22.31
CA ALA A 349 3.29 16.55 -22.76
C ALA A 349 3.18 16.23 -24.26
N LEU A 350 1.96 16.16 -24.80
CA LEU A 350 1.70 16.01 -26.23
C LEU A 350 2.11 17.26 -27.02
N ALA A 351 1.71 18.44 -26.54
CA ALA A 351 1.97 19.71 -27.23
C ALA A 351 3.47 20.05 -27.32
N ALA A 352 4.32 19.42 -26.50
CA ALA A 352 5.77 19.61 -26.51
C ALA A 352 6.47 19.05 -27.77
N LYS A 353 5.82 18.18 -28.56
CA LYS A 353 6.38 17.57 -29.77
C LYS A 353 5.49 17.86 -31.00
N PRO A 354 6.05 18.09 -32.20
CA PRO A 354 5.25 18.36 -33.41
C PRO A 354 4.20 17.28 -33.72
N ALA A 355 4.57 16.00 -33.63
CA ALA A 355 3.63 14.89 -33.83
C ALA A 355 2.47 14.89 -32.80
N GLY A 356 2.73 15.32 -31.56
CA GLY A 356 1.68 15.43 -30.55
C GLY A 356 0.76 16.63 -30.79
N GLN A 357 1.26 17.72 -31.39
CA GLN A 357 0.41 18.84 -31.82
C GLN A 357 -0.54 18.43 -32.96
N GLU A 358 -0.06 17.64 -33.92
CA GLU A 358 -0.91 17.06 -34.98
C GLU A 358 -1.98 16.13 -34.41
N LEU A 359 -1.60 15.26 -33.46
CA LEU A 359 -2.55 14.38 -32.77
C LEU A 359 -3.61 15.17 -31.98
N LEU A 360 -3.21 16.23 -31.27
CA LEU A 360 -4.15 17.10 -30.55
C LEU A 360 -5.12 17.80 -31.51
N ALA A 361 -4.64 18.25 -32.67
CA ALA A 361 -5.50 18.84 -33.71
C ALA A 361 -6.48 17.80 -34.28
N PHE A 362 -6.03 16.57 -34.52
CA PHE A 362 -6.90 15.47 -34.95
C PHE A 362 -7.96 15.12 -33.90
N LEU A 363 -7.58 14.99 -32.63
CA LEU A 363 -8.51 14.73 -31.52
C LEU A 363 -9.56 15.83 -31.38
N ALA A 364 -9.17 17.10 -31.58
CA ALA A 364 -10.11 18.22 -31.57
C ALA A 364 -11.12 18.15 -32.74
N GLN A 365 -10.69 17.71 -33.93
CA GLN A 365 -11.61 17.49 -35.05
C GLN A 365 -12.63 16.39 -34.74
N LEU A 366 -12.25 15.34 -34.01
CA LEU A 366 -13.19 14.29 -33.60
C LEU A 366 -14.27 14.79 -32.63
N ASP A 367 -13.98 15.85 -31.87
CA ASP A 367 -14.96 16.43 -30.95
C ASP A 367 -16.09 17.19 -31.65
N ASP A 368 -15.85 17.63 -32.90
CA ASP A 368 -16.84 18.33 -33.72
C ASP A 368 -17.70 17.39 -34.59
N LEU A 369 -17.39 16.08 -34.61
CA LEU A 369 -18.12 15.07 -35.40
C LEU A 369 -19.31 14.48 -34.62
N SER A 370 -20.41 14.25 -35.33
CA SER A 370 -21.55 13.48 -34.81
C SER A 370 -21.23 11.98 -34.70
N GLU A 371 -21.96 11.23 -33.85
CA GLU A 371 -21.80 9.77 -33.72
C GLU A 371 -21.92 9.05 -35.08
N GLU A 372 -22.82 9.51 -35.97
CA GLU A 372 -22.99 8.94 -37.32
C GLU A 372 -21.79 9.19 -38.26
N GLU A 373 -21.03 10.25 -38.03
CA GLU A 373 -19.83 10.58 -38.80
C GLU A 373 -18.61 9.80 -38.27
N LEU A 374 -18.52 9.62 -36.96
CA LEU A 374 -17.54 8.73 -36.32
C LEU A 374 -17.71 7.26 -36.75
N ASP A 375 -18.94 6.75 -36.77
CA ASP A 375 -19.23 5.38 -37.23
C ASP A 375 -18.90 5.19 -38.72
N ARG A 376 -19.10 6.22 -39.55
CA ARG A 376 -18.68 6.19 -40.97
C ARG A 376 -17.17 6.18 -41.15
N MET A 377 -16.42 6.83 -40.27
CA MET A 377 -14.95 6.82 -40.30
C MET A 377 -14.37 5.49 -39.80
N LEU A 378 -15.01 4.83 -38.83
CA LEU A 378 -14.55 3.55 -38.27
C LEU A 378 -15.08 2.32 -39.03
N GLY A 379 -16.23 2.45 -39.71
CA GLY A 379 -16.92 1.37 -40.44
C GLY A 379 -16.59 1.25 -41.92
N GLY A 380 -15.54 1.92 -42.41
CA GLY A 380 -15.10 1.87 -43.81
C GLY A 380 -14.23 0.65 -44.13
N GLY A 381 -14.84 -0.54 -44.21
CA GLY A 381 -14.25 -1.77 -44.72
C GLY A 381 -15.24 -2.57 -45.55
#